data_AF-A0A933CMX4-F1
#
_entry.id   AF-A0A933CMX4-F1
#
_cell.length_a   1.000
_cell.length_b   1.000
_cell.length_c   1.000
_cell.angle_alpha   90.00
_cell.angle_beta   90.00
_cell.angle_gamma   90.00
#
_symmetry.space_group_name_H-M   'P 1'
#
loop_
_entity.id
_entity.type
_entity.pdbx_description
1 polymer ?
#
loop_
_entity_poly.entity_id
_entity_poly.type
_entity_poly.pdbx_seq_one_letter_code
_entity_poly.pdbx_strand_id
1 'polypeptide(L)'
;MSRILAIRGTEGEREVDYSSLSLKEIEKRIETYESRFGSFTKMLKSYDCESSPPEDYLALIDWECLLHELKERKRPNLSLIKGSRKKPR
;
A
#
# COMPACT_ATOMS: atom_id res chain seq x y z
N MET A 1 8.98 -9.57 -1.98
CA MET A 1 8.92 -9.02 -0.62
C MET A 1 7.77 -9.72 0.11
N SER A 2 8.01 -10.29 1.27
CA SER A 2 6.94 -10.82 2.12
C SER A 2 6.01 -9.66 2.50
N ARG A 3 4.74 -9.75 2.12
CA ARG A 3 3.73 -8.65 2.21
C ARG A 3 3.04 -8.65 3.56
N ILE A 4 3.81 -8.95 4.60
CA ILE A 4 3.34 -9.18 5.95
C ILE A 4 3.93 -8.08 6.81
N LEU A 5 3.07 -7.21 7.33
CA LEU A 5 3.45 -6.14 8.26
C LEU A 5 2.96 -6.52 9.65
N ALA A 6 3.90 -6.71 10.57
CA ALA A 6 3.60 -6.83 11.98
C ALA A 6 3.44 -5.42 12.58
N ILE A 7 2.20 -5.02 12.85
CA ILE A 7 1.88 -3.77 13.53
C ILE A 7 1.83 -4.06 15.03
N ARG A 8 2.80 -3.55 15.79
CA ARG A 8 2.79 -3.63 17.25
C ARG A 8 2.15 -2.38 17.83
N GLY A 9 0.87 -2.49 18.20
CA GLY A 9 0.11 -1.44 18.87
C GLY A 9 0.07 -1.62 20.39
N THR A 10 -0.63 -0.71 21.07
CA THR A 10 -0.92 -0.79 22.51
C THR A 10 -1.81 -2.00 22.89
N GLU A 11 -2.55 -2.55 21.93
CA GLU A 11 -3.43 -3.72 22.11
C GLU A 11 -2.79 -5.06 21.66
N GLY A 12 -1.53 -5.06 21.20
CA GLY A 12 -0.80 -6.28 20.81
C GLY A 12 -0.15 -6.23 19.43
N GLU A 13 0.42 -7.35 19.01
CA GLU A 13 1.02 -7.53 17.68
C GLU A 13 -0.05 -8.03 16.69
N ARG A 14 -0.37 -7.22 15.69
CA ARG A 14 -1.28 -7.58 14.60
C ARG A 14 -0.48 -7.80 13.33
N GLU A 15 -0.46 -9.04 12.86
CA GLU A 15 0.12 -9.39 11.57
C GLU A 15 -0.90 -9.12 10.45
N VAL A 16 -0.56 -8.25 9.50
CA VAL A 16 -1.40 -7.94 8.34
C VAL A 16 -0.73 -8.50 7.09
N ASP A 17 -1.34 -9.52 6.51
CA ASP A 17 -0.96 -10.03 5.19
C ASP A 17 -1.76 -9.31 4.09
N TYR A 18 -1.13 -8.35 3.41
CA TYR A 18 -1.77 -7.61 2.32
C TYR A 18 -2.00 -8.45 1.07
N SER A 19 -1.34 -9.61 0.95
CA SER A 19 -1.51 -10.50 -0.20
C SER A 19 -2.83 -11.27 -0.16
N SER A 20 -3.33 -11.59 1.04
CA SER A 20 -4.61 -12.26 1.24
C SER A 20 -5.82 -11.34 1.08
N LEU A 21 -5.65 -10.01 1.19
CA LEU A 21 -6.73 -9.05 1.00
C LEU A 21 -7.26 -9.08 -0.44
N SER A 22 -8.57 -9.00 -0.63
CA SER A 22 -9.15 -8.82 -1.96
C SER A 22 -8.94 -7.38 -2.46
N LEU A 23 -9.03 -7.17 -3.78
CA LEU A 23 -8.90 -5.83 -4.37
C LEU A 23 -9.95 -4.85 -3.82
N LYS A 24 -11.18 -5.34 -3.59
CA LYS A 24 -12.27 -4.56 -2.98
C LYS A 24 -11.94 -4.13 -1.55
N GLU A 25 -11.33 -5.01 -0.76
CA GLU A 25 -10.93 -4.68 0.61
C GLU A 25 -9.80 -3.66 0.64
N ILE A 26 -8.84 -3.77 -0.28
CA ILE A 26 -7.76 -2.79 -0.43
C ILE A 26 -8.33 -1.41 -0.77
N GLU A 27 -9.21 -1.33 -1.78
CA GLU A 27 -9.85 -0.07 -2.18
C GLU A 27 -10.70 0.53 -1.05
N LYS A 28 -11.48 -0.30 -0.34
CA LYS A 28 -12.30 0.15 0.80
C LYS A 28 -11.45 0.71 1.95
N ARG A 29 -10.31 0.09 2.26
CA ARG A 29 -9.40 0.61 3.31
C ARG A 29 -8.74 1.91 2.89
N ILE A 30 -8.29 2.02 1.64
CA ILE A 30 -7.75 3.27 1.09
C ILE A 30 -8.79 4.39 1.18
N GLU A 31 -10.04 4.14 0.77
CA GLU A 31 -11.13 5.11 0.84
C GLU A 31 -11.43 5.53 2.29
N THR A 32 -11.31 4.61 3.24
CA THR A 32 -11.47 4.92 4.67
C THR A 32 -10.39 5.90 5.15
N TYR A 33 -9.14 5.71 4.72
CA TYR A 33 -8.05 6.64 5.04
C TYR A 33 -8.21 7.97 4.31
N GLU A 34 -8.65 7.97 3.05
CA GLU A 34 -8.93 9.19 2.30
C GLU A 34 -10.05 10.01 2.96
N SER A 35 -11.10 9.35 3.44
CA SER A 35 -12.18 10.02 4.17
C SER A 35 -11.69 10.65 5.48
N ARG A 36 -10.78 9.99 6.20
CA ARG A 36 -10.28 10.44 7.50
C ARG A 36 -9.22 11.53 7.40
N PHE A 37 -8.29 11.41 6.44
CA PHE A 37 -7.09 12.26 6.36
C PHE A 37 -7.00 13.08 5.06
N GLY A 38 -7.93 12.87 4.13
CA GLY A 38 -7.95 13.53 2.82
C GLY A 38 -7.19 12.72 1.77
N SER A 39 -5.92 13.06 1.53
CA SER A 39 -5.09 12.34 0.57
C SER A 39 -3.81 11.86 1.21
N PHE A 40 -3.25 10.76 0.71
CA PHE A 40 -2.00 10.21 1.22
C PHE A 40 -0.89 11.26 1.27
N THR A 41 -0.71 12.02 0.18
CA THR A 41 0.29 13.10 0.11
C THR A 41 0.04 14.21 1.12
N LYS A 42 -1.23 14.52 1.42
CA LYS A 42 -1.58 15.54 2.42
C LYS A 42 -1.23 15.05 3.82
N MET A 43 -1.61 13.81 4.15
CA MET A 43 -1.27 13.17 5.42
C MET A 43 0.25 13.07 5.62
N LEU A 44 0.97 12.62 4.60
CA LEU A 44 2.43 12.50 4.63
C LEU A 44 3.13 13.85 4.86
N LYS A 45 2.58 14.94 4.30
CA LYS A 45 3.12 16.30 4.50
C LYS A 45 2.76 16.90 5.85
N SER A 46 1.61 16.53 6.42
CA SER A 46 1.15 17.04 7.71
C SER A 46 1.66 16.22 8.89
N TYR A 47 2.12 15.00 8.65
CA TYR A 47 2.64 14.13 9.69
C TYR A 47 3.97 14.67 10.21
N ASP A 48 4.04 14.78 11.53
CA ASP A 48 5.20 15.21 12.29
C ASP A 48 5.45 14.22 13.44
N CYS A 49 6.68 13.74 13.57
CA CYS A 49 7.02 12.69 14.54
C CYS A 49 6.91 13.18 15.99
N GLU A 50 7.07 14.48 16.25
CA GLU A 50 7.00 15.05 17.60
C GLU A 50 5.57 15.36 18.02
N SER A 51 4.74 15.83 17.09
CA SER A 51 3.40 16.34 17.38
C SER A 51 2.27 15.37 17.04
N SER A 52 2.51 14.39 16.17
CA SER A 52 1.46 13.50 15.66
C SER A 52 1.39 12.22 16.49
N PRO A 53 0.17 11.68 16.68
CA PRO A 53 -0.01 10.45 17.41
C PRO A 53 0.67 9.26 16.70
N PRO A 54 1.22 8.27 17.44
CA PRO A 54 1.81 7.07 16.86
C PRO A 54 0.87 6.32 15.92
N GLU A 55 -0.44 6.40 16.16
CA GLU A 55 -1.47 5.80 15.32
C GLU A 55 -1.47 6.36 13.89
N ASP A 56 -1.14 7.65 13.71
CA ASP A 56 -1.07 8.27 12.39
C ASP A 56 0.14 7.75 11.59
N TYR A 57 1.23 7.42 12.26
CA TYR A 57 2.38 6.76 11.64
C TYR A 57 2.04 5.34 11.17
N LEU A 58 1.35 4.57 12.02
CA LEU A 58 0.89 3.23 11.66
C LEU A 58 -0.10 3.27 10.50
N ALA A 59 -1.00 4.25 10.48
CA ALA A 59 -1.91 4.47 9.36
C ALA A 59 -1.17 4.86 8.08
N LEU A 60 -0.11 5.68 8.15
CA LEU A 60 0.73 5.99 6.98
C LEU A 60 1.40 4.75 6.39
N ILE A 61 2.00 3.90 7.24
CA ILE A 61 2.64 2.66 6.79
C ILE A 61 1.62 1.71 6.17
N ASP A 62 0.48 1.51 6.83
CA ASP A 62 -0.59 0.64 6.33
C ASP A 62 -1.11 1.14 4.97
N TRP A 63 -1.32 2.45 4.84
CA TRP A 63 -1.80 3.07 3.61
C TRP A 63 -0.77 2.97 2.47
N GLU A 64 0.53 3.17 2.75
CA GLU A 64 1.59 2.97 1.78
C GLU A 64 1.63 1.51 1.27
N CYS A 65 1.50 0.54 2.17
CA CYS A 65 1.45 -0.88 1.83
C CYS A 65 0.26 -1.21 0.92
N LEU A 66 -0.93 -0.68 1.22
CA LEU A 66 -2.14 -0.85 0.40
C LEU A 66 -1.98 -0.25 -0.99
N LEU A 67 -1.40 0.94 -1.12
CA LEU A 67 -1.14 1.60 -2.40
C LEU A 67 -0.13 0.82 -3.23
N HIS A 68 0.93 0.31 -2.61
CA HIS A 68 1.92 -0.53 -3.26
C HIS A 68 1.29 -1.82 -3.80
N GLU A 69 0.51 -2.52 -2.98
CA GLU A 69 -0.17 -3.76 -3.37
C GLU A 69 -1.18 -3.52 -4.50
N LEU A 70 -1.94 -2.43 -4.44
CA LEU A 70 -2.86 -2.03 -5.50
C LEU A 70 -2.12 -1.78 -6.82
N LYS A 71 -0.97 -1.11 -6.77
CA LYS A 71 -0.14 -0.81 -7.96
C LYS A 71 0.45 -2.08 -8.57
N GLU A 72 0.95 -3.00 -7.74
CA GLU A 72 1.48 -4.29 -8.19
C GLU A 72 0.39 -5.15 -8.85
N ARG A 73 -0.82 -5.18 -8.28
CA ARG A 73 -1.98 -5.90 -8.85
C ARG A 73 -2.58 -5.23 -10.08
N LYS A 74 -2.42 -3.92 -10.26
CA LYS A 74 -2.81 -3.19 -11.48
C LYS A 74 -1.74 -3.25 -12.57
N ARG A 75 -0.51 -3.70 -12.26
CA ARG A 75 0.60 -3.88 -13.22
C ARG A 75 0.69 -5.21 -14.02
N PRO A 76 -0.21 -6.22 -13.93
CA PRO A 76 0.06 -7.51 -14.58
C PRO A 76 -0.06 -7.52 -16.12
N ASN A 77 -0.38 -6.40 -16.79
CA ASN A 77 -0.58 -6.38 -18.25
C ASN A 77 0.32 -5.40 -19.03
N LEU A 78 1.48 -5.02 -18.50
CA LEU A 78 2.59 -4.62 -19.38
C LEU A 78 3.47 -5.85 -19.62
N SER A 79 2.86 -6.92 -20.15
CA SER A 79 3.62 -8.01 -20.74
C SER A 79 4.56 -7.39 -21.76
N LEU A 80 5.88 -7.57 -21.56
CA LEU A 80 6.87 -7.38 -22.61
C LEU A 80 6.32 -8.02 -23.88
N ILE A 81 5.82 -7.22 -24.82
CA ILE A 81 5.68 -7.67 -26.19
C ILE A 81 7.12 -7.92 -26.64
N LYS A 82 7.50 -9.18 -26.55
CA LYS A 82 8.76 -9.76 -26.98
C LYS A 82 8.86 -9.47 -28.47
N GLY A 83 9.46 -8.32 -28.81
CA GLY A 83 9.77 -7.92 -30.16
C GLY A 83 10.53 -9.06 -30.85
N SER A 84 9.89 -9.61 -31.87
CA SER A 84 10.22 -10.84 -32.56
C SER A 84 11.64 -10.84 -33.12
N ARG A 85 12.30 -12.00 -33.05
CA ARG A 85 13.53 -12.34 -33.78
C ARG A 85 13.44 -11.88 -35.25
N LYS A 86 14.28 -10.94 -35.68
CA LYS A 86 14.61 -10.76 -37.10
C LYS A 86 15.90 -11.55 -37.38
N LYS A 87 15.79 -12.66 -38.13
CA LYS A 87 16.95 -13.38 -38.68
C LYS A 87 17.66 -12.48 -39.69
N PRO A 88 19.00 -12.37 -39.66
CA PRO A 88 19.74 -11.75 -40.76
C PRO A 88 19.80 -12.75 -41.93
N ARG A 89 19.60 -12.22 -43.15
CA ARG A 89 19.95 -12.86 -44.41
C ARG A 89 20.88 -11.90 -45.14
#